data_AF-A0A1E3FYP9-F1
#
_entry.id   AF-A0A1E3FYP9-F1
#
_cell.length_a   1.000
_cell.length_b   1.000
_cell.length_c   1.000
_cell.angle_alpha   90.00
_cell.angle_beta   90.00
_cell.angle_gamma   90.00
#
_symmetry.space_group_name_H-M   'P 1'
#
loop_
_entity.id
_entity.type
_entity.pdbx_description
1 polymer ?
#
loop_
_entity_poly.entity_id
_entity_poly.type
_entity_poly.pdbx_seq_one_letter_code
_entity_poly.pdbx_strand_id
1 'polypeptide(L)'
;MGSQRRNLAPVEPLHVAAATLLHLVGETARASAAPPWGRKHALELLNALISLSSAHGFAQQDLLREQLITGTWPRRTRLLAEFAFEQVPASALLDAIRRSYFHPANSFDSSLDMY
;
A
#
# COMPACT_ATOMS: atom_id res chain seq x y z
N MET A 1 -23.82 31.23 -18.52
CA MET A 1 -22.68 31.51 -17.62
C MET A 1 -22.66 30.40 -16.59
N GLY A 2 -21.92 29.31 -16.76
CA GLY A 2 -20.47 29.22 -16.63
C GLY A 2 -20.19 28.01 -15.74
N SER A 3 -20.53 26.82 -16.22
CA SER A 3 -20.30 25.55 -15.51
C SER A 3 -18.80 25.29 -15.47
N GLN A 4 -18.14 25.77 -14.42
CA GLN A 4 -16.75 25.47 -14.12
C GLN A 4 -16.66 24.00 -13.71
N ARG A 5 -16.63 23.10 -14.71
CA ARG A 5 -16.16 21.73 -14.54
C ARG A 5 -14.74 21.87 -14.00
N ARG A 6 -14.59 21.65 -12.69
CA ARG A 6 -13.27 21.52 -12.08
C ARG A 6 -12.53 20.49 -12.92
N ASN A 7 -11.41 20.91 -13.52
CA ASN A 7 -10.39 20.04 -14.06
C ASN A 7 -10.00 19.07 -12.95
N LEU A 8 -10.72 17.94 -12.85
CA LEU A 8 -10.24 16.78 -12.13
C LEU A 8 -9.03 16.33 -12.96
N ALA A 9 -7.84 16.43 -12.37
CA ALA A 9 -6.65 15.77 -12.89
C ALA A 9 -7.03 14.34 -13.33
N PRO A 10 -6.35 13.76 -14.34
CA PRO A 10 -6.62 12.38 -14.73
C PRO A 10 -6.64 11.55 -13.46
N VAL A 11 -7.81 10.97 -13.13
CA VAL A 11 -7.92 10.08 -11.98
C VAL A 11 -7.00 8.92 -12.33
N GLU A 12 -5.82 8.91 -11.71
CA GLU A 12 -4.82 7.90 -11.97
C GLU A 12 -5.49 6.52 -11.78
N PRO A 13 -5.31 5.57 -12.71
CA PRO A 13 -6.02 4.31 -12.63
C PRO A 13 -5.74 3.64 -11.28
N LEU A 14 -6.76 3.06 -10.66
CA LEU A 14 -6.67 2.46 -9.32
C LEU A 14 -5.46 1.51 -9.18
N HIS A 15 -5.20 0.70 -10.19
CA HIS A 15 -4.09 -0.24 -10.20
C HIS A 15 -2.72 0.46 -10.20
N VAL A 16 -2.61 1.64 -10.81
CA VAL A 16 -1.40 2.47 -10.77
C VAL A 16 -1.22 3.09 -9.38
N ALA A 17 -2.30 3.57 -8.77
CA ALA A 17 -2.27 4.06 -7.39
C ALA A 17 -1.89 2.95 -6.41
N ALA A 18 -2.45 1.75 -6.57
CA ALA A 18 -2.14 0.57 -5.77
C ALA A 18 -0.68 0.12 -5.94
N ALA A 19 -0.16 0.09 -7.17
CA ALA A 19 1.24 -0.20 -7.45
C ALA A 19 2.19 0.84 -6.84
N THR A 20 1.81 2.11 -6.86
CA THR A 20 2.58 3.20 -6.23
C THR A 20 2.57 3.07 -4.71
N LEU A 21 1.44 2.71 -4.12
CA LEU A 21 1.34 2.44 -2.69
C LEU A 21 2.18 1.23 -2.30
N LEU A 22 2.14 0.15 -3.09
CA LEU A 22 2.99 -1.03 -2.87
C LEU A 22 4.48 -0.67 -2.91
N HIS A 23 4.90 0.18 -3.86
CA HIS A 23 6.27 0.69 -3.93
C HIS A 23 6.66 1.45 -2.67
N LEU A 24 5.86 2.44 -2.26
CA LEU A 24 6.14 3.30 -1.11
C LEU A 24 6.26 2.49 0.18
N VAL A 25 5.42 1.48 0.33
CA VAL A 25 5.44 0.57 1.47
C VAL A 25 6.69 -0.31 1.44
N GLY A 26 7.11 -0.78 0.27
CA GLY A 26 8.39 -1.47 0.08
C GLY A 26 9.60 -0.60 0.42
N GLU A 27 9.63 0.67 0.01
CA GLU A 27 10.67 1.63 0.42
C GLU A 27 10.69 1.82 1.93
N THR A 28 9.52 2.03 2.54
CA THR A 28 9.38 2.29 3.98
C THR A 28 9.84 1.10 4.81
N ALA A 29 9.56 -0.13 4.38
CA ALA A 29 10.02 -1.35 5.04
C ALA A 29 11.55 -1.47 5.08
N ARG A 30 12.25 -0.92 4.07
CA ARG A 30 13.71 -1.00 3.92
C ARG A 30 14.45 0.23 4.44
N ALA A 31 13.77 1.37 4.53
CA ALA A 31 14.37 2.62 4.95
C ALA A 31 14.95 2.49 6.37
N SER A 32 16.28 2.60 6.49
CA SER A 32 16.96 2.59 7.80
C SER A 32 16.57 3.77 8.68
N ALA A 33 16.14 4.88 8.07
CA ALA A 33 15.59 6.05 8.75
C ALA A 33 14.17 5.82 9.30
N ALA A 34 13.46 4.78 8.84
CA ALA A 34 12.14 4.47 9.38
C ALA A 34 12.27 3.78 10.75
N PRO A 35 11.49 4.22 11.76
CA PRO A 35 11.52 3.59 13.07
C PRO A 35 11.11 2.11 12.98
N PRO A 36 11.55 1.24 13.90
CA PRO A 36 11.25 -0.20 13.85
C PRO A 36 9.75 -0.51 13.75
N TRP A 37 8.90 0.26 14.42
CA TRP A 37 7.44 0.12 14.34
C TRP A 37 6.91 0.47 12.93
N GLY A 38 7.44 1.52 12.31
CA GLY A 38 7.06 1.93 10.95
C GLY A 38 7.46 0.89 9.90
N ARG A 39 8.66 0.30 10.04
CA ARG A 39 9.11 -0.80 9.18
C ARG A 39 8.24 -2.05 9.34
N LYS A 40 7.85 -2.40 10.56
CA LYS A 40 6.96 -3.53 10.83
C LYS A 40 5.59 -3.33 10.15
N HIS A 41 4.96 -2.17 10.32
CA HIS A 41 3.67 -1.89 9.69
C HIS A 41 3.75 -1.81 8.17
N ALA A 42 4.85 -1.29 7.63
CA ALA A 42 5.08 -1.33 6.20
C ALA A 42 5.15 -2.78 5.69
N LEU A 43 5.85 -3.68 6.39
CA LEU A 43 5.87 -5.11 6.04
C LEU A 43 4.48 -5.76 6.13
N GLU A 44 3.68 -5.43 7.15
CA GLU A 44 2.31 -5.93 7.31
C GLU A 44 1.42 -5.50 6.13
N LEU A 45 1.43 -4.21 5.77
CA LEU A 45 0.68 -3.69 4.64
C LEU A 45 1.17 -4.27 3.30
N LEU A 46 2.49 -4.39 3.11
CA LEU A 46 3.07 -5.01 1.92
C LEU A 46 2.57 -6.45 1.76
N ASN A 47 2.60 -7.24 2.85
CA ASN A 47 2.11 -8.60 2.83
C ASN A 47 0.61 -8.68 2.55
N ALA A 48 -0.19 -7.80 3.15
CA ALA A 48 -1.63 -7.75 2.91
C ALA A 48 -1.97 -7.46 1.43
N LEU A 49 -1.26 -6.51 0.81
CA LEU A 49 -1.46 -6.15 -0.59
C LEU A 49 -1.04 -7.26 -1.55
N ILE A 50 0.09 -7.93 -1.27
CA ILE A 50 0.54 -9.07 -2.07
C ILE A 50 -0.44 -10.23 -1.96
N SER A 51 -0.90 -10.56 -0.74
CA SER A 51 -1.92 -11.59 -0.53
C SER A 51 -3.25 -11.24 -1.20
N LEU A 52 -3.64 -9.97 -1.20
CA LEU A 52 -4.81 -9.50 -1.93
C LEU A 52 -4.66 -9.75 -3.44
N SER A 53 -3.53 -9.34 -4.03
CA SER A 53 -3.30 -9.55 -5.46
C SER A 53 -3.37 -11.05 -5.83
N SER A 54 -2.80 -11.91 -4.97
CA SER A 54 -2.84 -13.36 -5.18
C SER A 54 -4.26 -13.93 -5.09
N ALA A 55 -5.06 -13.47 -4.13
CA ALA A 55 -6.47 -13.83 -4.02
C ALA A 55 -7.30 -13.43 -5.25
N HIS A 56 -6.83 -12.43 -6.00
CA HIS A 56 -7.41 -11.96 -7.26
C HIS A 56 -6.71 -12.53 -8.51
N GLY A 57 -5.93 -13.60 -8.37
CA GLY A 57 -5.38 -14.37 -9.49
C GLY A 57 -3.96 -14.00 -9.90
N PHE A 58 -3.27 -13.13 -9.17
CA PHE A 58 -1.86 -12.83 -9.44
C PHE A 58 -0.94 -13.97 -8.96
N ALA A 59 -0.25 -14.63 -9.91
CA ALA A 59 0.58 -15.79 -9.62
C ALA A 59 2.04 -15.45 -9.26
N GLN A 60 2.53 -14.25 -9.57
CA GLN A 60 3.95 -13.87 -9.43
C GLN A 60 4.23 -13.14 -8.10
N GLN A 61 3.52 -13.50 -7.04
CA GLN A 61 3.60 -12.84 -5.73
C GLN A 61 4.99 -12.88 -5.08
N ASP A 62 5.69 -14.01 -5.20
CA ASP A 62 7.01 -14.17 -4.58
C ASP A 62 8.07 -13.34 -5.30
N LEU A 63 8.01 -13.29 -6.63
CA LEU A 63 8.86 -12.43 -7.46
C LEU A 63 8.64 -10.95 -7.12
N LEU A 64 7.37 -10.53 -6.97
CA LEU A 64 7.04 -9.15 -6.61
C LEU A 64 7.56 -8.80 -5.21
N ARG A 65 7.38 -9.71 -4.23
CA ARG A 65 7.88 -9.56 -2.86
C ARG A 65 9.40 -9.42 -2.83
N GLU A 66 10.11 -10.29 -3.54
CA GLU A 66 11.57 -10.27 -3.60
C GLU A 66 12.09 -8.95 -4.20
N GLN A 67 11.47 -8.47 -5.29
CA GLN A 67 11.84 -7.19 -5.91
C GLN A 67 11.62 -6.00 -4.97
N LEU A 68 10.53 -6.02 -4.19
CA LEU A 68 10.25 -4.99 -3.19
C LEU A 68 11.25 -5.00 -2.04
N ILE A 69 11.65 -6.17 -1.53
CA ILE A 69 12.58 -6.31 -0.40
C ILE A 69 14.03 -6.02 -0.82
N THR A 70 14.41 -6.38 -2.04
CA THR A 70 15.75 -6.08 -2.58
C THR A 70 15.90 -4.62 -3.01
N GLY A 71 14.79 -3.90 -3.15
CA GLY A 71 14.79 -2.49 -3.58
C GLY A 71 14.96 -2.26 -5.05
N THR A 72 14.78 -3.31 -5.84
CA THR A 72 14.90 -3.23 -7.27
C THR A 72 13.53 -2.80 -7.79
N TRP A 73 13.36 -1.51 -8.09
CA TRP A 73 12.13 -0.95 -8.69
C TRP A 73 12.30 -0.50 -10.16
N PRO A 74 12.75 -1.38 -11.07
CA PRO A 74 12.80 -1.07 -12.48
C PRO A 74 11.38 -0.96 -13.06
N ARG A 75 11.27 -0.37 -14.25
CA ARG A 75 10.00 -0.25 -15.00
C ARG A 75 9.24 -1.58 -15.09
N ARG A 76 9.96 -2.71 -15.17
CA ARG A 76 9.38 -4.06 -15.19
C ARG A 76 8.63 -4.42 -13.90
N THR A 77 9.16 -4.08 -12.73
CA THR A 77 8.53 -4.33 -11.43
C THR A 77 7.30 -3.45 -11.24
N ARG A 78 7.38 -2.20 -11.71
CA ARG A 78 6.21 -1.31 -11.74
C ARG A 78 5.07 -1.90 -12.58
N LEU A 79 5.34 -2.35 -13.80
CA LEU A 79 4.33 -2.99 -14.65
C LEU A 79 3.76 -4.27 -14.02
N LEU A 80 4.62 -5.05 -13.36
CA LEU A 80 4.21 -6.26 -12.65
C LEU A 80 3.26 -5.94 -11.48
N ALA A 81 3.55 -4.87 -10.73
CA ALA A 81 2.69 -4.39 -9.66
C ALA A 81 1.37 -3.81 -10.20
N GLU A 82 1.41 -3.03 -11.29
CA GLU A 82 0.20 -2.52 -11.95
C GLU A 82 -0.70 -3.67 -12.42
N PHE A 83 -0.12 -4.71 -13.03
CA PHE A 83 -0.84 -5.91 -13.44
C PHE A 83 -1.44 -6.68 -12.25
N ALA A 84 -0.71 -6.76 -11.12
CA ALA A 84 -1.18 -7.42 -9.91
C ALA A 84 -2.46 -6.81 -9.33
N PHE A 85 -2.72 -5.52 -9.60
CA PHE A 85 -3.92 -4.80 -9.12
C PHE A 85 -4.94 -4.49 -10.22
N GLU A 86 -4.69 -4.88 -11.46
CA GLU A 86 -5.60 -4.61 -12.59
C GLU A 86 -7.01 -5.18 -12.34
N GLN A 87 -7.06 -6.38 -11.77
CA GLN A 87 -8.30 -7.11 -11.48
C GLN A 87 -8.79 -6.95 -10.04
N VAL A 88 -8.14 -6.10 -9.25
CA VAL A 88 -8.48 -5.89 -7.83
C VAL A 88 -9.50 -4.76 -7.72
N PRO A 89 -10.70 -5.01 -7.19
CA PRO A 89 -11.71 -3.96 -7.02
C PRO A 89 -11.29 -2.98 -5.91
N ALA A 90 -11.68 -1.71 -6.08
CA ALA A 90 -11.37 -0.63 -5.13
C ALA A 90 -11.79 -0.95 -3.69
N SER A 91 -12.94 -1.62 -3.51
CA SER A 91 -13.45 -2.02 -2.20
C SER A 91 -12.50 -2.99 -1.49
N ALA A 92 -12.02 -4.02 -2.18
CA ALA A 92 -11.12 -5.01 -1.60
C ALA A 92 -9.75 -4.42 -1.27
N LEU A 93 -9.26 -3.48 -2.09
CA LEU A 93 -8.04 -2.74 -1.81
C LEU A 93 -8.16 -1.87 -0.55
N LEU A 94 -9.25 -1.11 -0.43
CA LEU A 94 -9.53 -0.29 0.75
C LEU A 94 -9.69 -1.14 2.01
N ASP A 95 -10.36 -2.28 1.90
CA ASP A 95 -10.52 -3.19 3.02
C ASP A 95 -9.19 -3.81 3.46
N ALA A 96 -8.30 -4.15 2.52
CA ALA A 96 -6.95 -4.61 2.83
C ALA A 96 -6.14 -3.54 3.58
N ILE A 97 -6.20 -2.28 3.12
CA ILE A 97 -5.53 -1.14 3.77
C ILE A 97 -6.09 -0.87 5.18
N ARG A 98 -7.41 -0.98 5.36
CA ARG A 98 -8.05 -0.83 6.67
C ARG A 98 -7.64 -1.94 7.63
N ARG A 99 -7.55 -3.18 7.13
CA ARG A 99 -7.16 -4.36 7.91
C ARG A 99 -5.69 -4.42 8.24
N SER A 100 -4.82 -3.78 7.46
CA SER A 100 -3.38 -3.68 7.77
C SER A 100 -3.06 -2.63 8.83
N TYR A 101 -4.07 -2.04 9.49
CA TYR A 101 -3.93 -1.11 10.60
C TYR A 101 -3.02 0.09 10.30
N PHE A 102 -3.48 0.99 9.43
CA PHE A 102 -3.42 2.43 9.77
C PHE A 102 -4.48 2.67 10.87
N HIS A 103 -4.26 2.14 12.08
CA HIS A 103 -4.93 2.72 13.24
C HIS A 103 -4.15 4.00 13.56
N PRO A 104 -4.74 5.21 13.50
CA PRO A 104 -4.27 6.25 14.39
C PRO A 104 -4.40 5.62 15.76
N ALA A 105 -3.27 5.40 16.43
CA ALA A 105 -3.28 4.88 17.77
C ALA A 105 -4.28 5.73 18.55
N ASN A 106 -5.34 5.09 19.05
CA ASN A 106 -6.14 5.66 20.13
C ASN A 106 -5.30 5.49 21.40
N SER A 107 -4.10 6.08 21.38
CA SER A 107 -3.18 6.23 22.49
C SER A 107 -2.97 7.73 22.72
N PHE A 108 -4.08 8.45 22.82
CA PHE A 108 -4.17 9.51 23.82
C PHE A 108 -4.58 8.79 25.10
N ASP A 109 -3.61 8.56 25.97
CA ASP A 109 -3.50 9.42 27.16
C ASP A 109 -4.75 9.28 28.05
N SER A 110 -4.82 8.17 28.78
CA SER A 110 -5.36 8.20 30.13
C SER A 110 -4.17 8.26 31.08
N SER A 111 -3.60 9.45 31.16
CA SER A 111 -2.84 9.92 32.30
C SER A 111 -3.58 9.58 33.60
N LEU A 112 -2.80 9.15 34.60
CA LEU A 112 -3.06 9.33 36.02
C LEU A 112 -4.53 9.18 36.45
N ASP A 113 -4.94 7.94 36.76
CA ASP A 113 -5.80 7.78 37.93
C ASP A 113 -4.91 7.90 39.17
N MET A 114 -4.75 9.17 39.55
CA MET A 114 -4.45 9.63 40.88
C MET A 114 -5.50 9.07 41.85
N TYR A 115 -5.16 8.07 42.65
CA TYR A 115 -5.57 7.88 44.05
C TYR A 115 -4.72 6.79 44.72
#